data_AF-A0AAD9NIW4-F1
#
_entry.id   AF-A0AAD9NIW4-F1
#
_cell.length_a   1.000
_cell.length_b   1.000
_cell.length_c   1.000
_cell.angle_alpha   90.00
_cell.angle_beta   90.00
_cell.angle_gamma   90.00
#
_symmetry.space_group_name_H-M   'P 1'
#
loop_
_entity.id
_entity.type
_entity.pdbx_description
1 polymer ?
#
loop_
_entity_poly.entity_id
_entity_poly.type
_entity_poly.pdbx_seq_one_letter_code
_entity_poly.pdbx_strand_id
1 'polypeptide(L)'
;MVEGTWDSSKASRGHDAQGLSHTSIEVTSVEQIENSHLYQVYEHKKKEFCMRAAKGSFEKVTSNPGETDVLTSTLGISKLDDQLIPEINEYFLFHGVQQEFIDAIQGQGIDFRLNSRAMFGKGAYFAESSTKADQYADHRDNRTQGPHSMFLCKVILGHSHIVKAPNKLLTRPPCLHQCTGTCSHGTSEFFDSVMGTHRDNGQRLLFREFVIFGQNQIYPAFLISYKRK
;
A
#
# COMPACT_ATOMS: atom_id res chain seq x y z
N MET A 1 -3.23 2.62 -15.11
CA MET A 1 -2.82 2.71 -13.69
C MET A 1 -1.32 2.88 -13.54
N VAL A 2 -0.50 1.96 -14.06
CA VAL A 2 0.99 2.06 -13.97
C VAL A 2 1.51 3.37 -14.56
N GLU A 3 1.25 3.63 -15.85
CA GLU A 3 1.70 4.84 -16.54
C GLU A 3 1.09 6.10 -15.95
N GLY A 4 -0.22 6.09 -15.66
CA GLY A 4 -0.93 7.24 -15.08
C GLY A 4 -0.47 7.63 -13.67
N THR A 5 0.29 6.78 -12.98
CA THR A 5 0.87 7.09 -11.66
C THR A 5 2.40 7.16 -11.67
N TRP A 6 3.01 7.06 -12.86
CA TRP A 6 4.44 7.22 -13.06
C TRP A 6 4.83 8.70 -13.15
N ASP A 7 5.91 9.08 -12.49
CA ASP A 7 6.46 10.43 -12.49
C ASP A 7 7.98 10.36 -12.73
N SER A 8 8.38 10.59 -13.97
CA SER A 8 9.80 10.53 -14.39
C SER A 8 10.69 11.51 -13.64
N SER A 9 10.13 12.62 -13.14
CA SER A 9 10.88 13.61 -12.36
C SER A 9 11.24 13.12 -10.95
N LYS A 10 10.58 12.04 -10.48
CA LYS A 10 10.73 11.46 -9.15
C LYS A 10 11.35 10.06 -9.14
N ALA A 11 11.48 9.39 -10.29
CA ALA A 11 11.96 8.00 -10.42
C ALA A 11 13.29 7.73 -9.68
N SER A 12 14.25 8.66 -9.79
CA SER A 12 15.57 8.57 -9.17
C SER A 12 15.71 9.42 -7.90
N ARG A 13 14.60 9.87 -7.29
CA ARG A 13 14.61 10.77 -6.13
C ARG A 13 14.24 10.07 -4.83
N GLY A 14 14.95 10.46 -3.78
CA GLY A 14 14.71 10.00 -2.41
C GLY A 14 15.67 8.88 -2.01
N HIS A 15 15.69 8.62 -0.71
CA HIS A 15 16.59 7.65 -0.09
C HIS A 15 16.41 6.22 -0.64
N ASP A 16 15.17 5.84 -0.97
CA ASP A 16 14.87 4.50 -1.48
C ASP A 16 15.16 4.35 -2.97
N ALA A 17 15.48 5.43 -3.69
CA ALA A 17 15.84 5.42 -5.11
C ALA A 17 17.36 5.31 -5.36
N GLN A 18 18.16 5.10 -4.31
CA GLN A 18 19.62 5.03 -4.42
C GLN A 18 20.04 4.05 -5.53
N GLY A 19 20.91 4.49 -6.44
CA GLY A 19 21.41 3.68 -7.56
C GLY A 19 20.48 3.59 -8.78
N LEU A 20 19.29 4.18 -8.74
CA LEU A 20 18.39 4.24 -9.90
C LEU A 20 18.71 5.46 -10.77
N SER A 21 18.81 5.24 -12.09
CA SER A 21 19.07 6.29 -13.09
C SER A 21 18.05 6.34 -14.23
N HIS A 22 17.14 5.37 -14.28
CA HIS A 22 16.11 5.29 -15.30
C HIS A 22 15.06 6.39 -15.10
N THR A 23 14.38 6.75 -16.18
CA THR A 23 13.36 7.83 -16.16
C THR A 23 11.99 7.32 -16.55
N SER A 24 11.92 6.14 -17.17
CA SER A 24 10.68 5.53 -17.59
C SER A 24 10.70 4.03 -17.36
N ILE A 25 9.51 3.42 -17.44
CA ILE A 25 9.32 1.98 -17.41
C ILE A 25 8.47 1.57 -18.61
N GLU A 26 8.72 0.37 -19.11
CA GLU A 26 7.94 -0.26 -20.18
C GLU A 26 7.29 -1.52 -19.59
N VAL A 27 5.96 -1.53 -19.46
CA VAL A 27 5.21 -2.72 -19.02
C VAL A 27 5.31 -3.80 -20.08
N THR A 28 5.75 -4.99 -19.68
CA THR A 28 5.92 -6.15 -20.56
C THR A 28 4.84 -7.20 -20.39
N SER A 29 4.30 -7.37 -19.17
CA SER A 29 3.17 -8.25 -18.91
C SER A 29 2.34 -7.76 -17.72
N VAL A 30 1.06 -8.14 -17.71
CA VAL A 30 0.16 -7.99 -16.58
C VAL A 30 -0.58 -9.31 -16.42
N GLU A 31 -0.39 -9.96 -15.28
CA GLU A 31 -0.93 -11.28 -14.99
C GLU A 31 -1.92 -11.16 -13.85
N GLN A 32 -3.14 -11.64 -14.06
CA GLN A 32 -4.13 -11.75 -12.99
C GLN A 32 -3.76 -12.92 -12.08
N ILE A 33 -3.77 -12.68 -10.78
CA ILE A 33 -3.49 -13.71 -9.79
C ILE A 33 -4.81 -14.34 -9.37
N GLU A 34 -4.89 -15.66 -9.51
CA GLU A 34 -6.05 -16.46 -9.13
C GLU A 34 -5.68 -17.37 -7.95
N ASN A 35 -5.73 -16.83 -6.74
CA ASN A 35 -5.58 -17.60 -5.52
C ASN A 35 -6.91 -17.59 -4.75
N SER A 36 -7.68 -18.67 -4.88
CA SER A 36 -9.03 -18.78 -4.32
C SER A 36 -9.05 -18.69 -2.80
N HIS A 37 -8.02 -19.21 -2.12
CA HIS A 37 -7.91 -19.13 -0.66
C HIS A 37 -7.70 -17.69 -0.20
N LEU A 38 -6.71 -16.99 -0.77
CA LEU A 38 -6.45 -15.58 -0.45
C LEU A 38 -7.66 -14.70 -0.77
N TYR A 39 -8.32 -14.97 -1.90
CA TYR A 39 -9.51 -14.23 -2.30
C TYR A 39 -10.67 -14.42 -1.31
N GLN A 40 -10.93 -15.65 -0.86
CA GLN A 40 -11.98 -15.92 0.13
C GLN A 40 -11.70 -15.23 1.48
N VAL A 41 -10.45 -15.26 1.93
CA VAL A 41 -10.02 -14.59 3.18
C VAL A 41 -10.21 -13.07 3.05
N TYR A 42 -9.83 -12.49 1.93
CA TYR A 42 -10.04 -11.07 1.62
C TYR A 42 -11.52 -10.70 1.57
N GLU A 43 -12.33 -11.45 0.82
CA GLU A 43 -13.77 -11.19 0.69
C GLU A 43 -14.52 -11.29 2.01
N HIS A 44 -14.10 -12.20 2.90
CA HIS A 44 -14.65 -12.25 4.26
C HIS A 44 -14.33 -10.95 5.03
N LYS A 45 -13.07 -10.49 4.99
CA LYS A 45 -12.68 -9.24 5.64
C LYS A 45 -13.40 -8.03 5.02
N LYS A 46 -13.56 -8.00 3.70
CA LYS A 46 -14.33 -6.98 2.97
C LYS A 46 -15.77 -6.88 3.50
N LYS A 47 -16.45 -8.01 3.71
CA LYS A 47 -17.81 -8.04 4.29
C LYS A 47 -17.84 -7.50 5.72
N GLU A 48 -16.85 -7.83 6.55
CA GLU A 48 -16.75 -7.25 7.91
C GLU A 48 -16.66 -5.71 7.89
N PHE A 49 -15.84 -5.16 6.99
CA PHE A 49 -15.72 -3.72 6.81
C PHE A 49 -17.00 -3.09 6.29
N CYS A 50 -17.72 -3.74 5.37
CA CYS A 50 -19.02 -3.26 4.88
C CYS A 50 -20.05 -3.22 6.02
N MET A 51 -20.07 -4.22 6.89
CA MET A 51 -20.96 -4.23 8.06
C MET A 51 -20.62 -3.11 9.07
N ARG A 52 -19.35 -2.73 9.19
CA ARG A 52 -18.94 -1.57 10.00
C ARG A 52 -19.35 -0.26 9.33
N ALA A 53 -19.12 -0.11 8.02
CA ALA A 53 -19.53 1.06 7.25
C ALA A 53 -21.05 1.30 7.31
N ALA A 54 -21.85 0.23 7.34
CA ALA A 54 -23.30 0.32 7.50
C ALA A 54 -23.75 0.87 8.87
N LYS A 55 -22.89 0.83 9.89
CA LYS A 55 -23.15 1.37 11.23
C LYS A 55 -22.58 2.78 11.43
N GLY A 56 -21.70 3.22 10.54
CA GLY A 56 -21.06 4.53 10.58
C GLY A 56 -20.05 4.67 9.45
N SER A 57 -19.85 5.89 8.94
CA SER A 57 -18.96 6.14 7.81
C SER A 57 -17.48 6.15 8.21
N PHE A 58 -16.62 5.58 7.36
CA PHE A 58 -15.18 5.82 7.44
C PHE A 58 -14.84 7.18 6.86
N GLU A 59 -14.04 7.97 7.59
CA GLU A 59 -13.54 9.24 7.05
C GLU A 59 -12.70 9.00 5.79
N LYS A 60 -12.88 9.86 4.80
CA LYS A 60 -12.09 9.82 3.57
C LYS A 60 -10.71 10.41 3.83
N VAL A 61 -9.73 9.98 3.04
CA VAL A 61 -8.40 10.58 3.05
C VAL A 61 -8.48 12.09 2.83
N THR A 62 -9.35 12.53 1.90
CA THR A 62 -9.62 13.93 1.56
C THR A 62 -10.29 14.74 2.67
N SER A 63 -10.84 14.10 3.70
CA SER A 63 -11.38 14.79 4.88
C SER A 63 -10.27 15.42 5.74
N ASN A 64 -9.02 14.99 5.56
CA ASN A 64 -7.88 15.52 6.29
C ASN A 64 -7.31 16.78 5.59
N PRO A 65 -7.12 17.92 6.29
CA PRO A 65 -6.61 19.13 5.68
C PRO A 65 -5.24 18.95 5.00
N GLY A 66 -5.18 19.33 3.73
CA GLY A 66 -3.96 19.24 2.91
C GLY A 66 -3.71 17.87 2.26
N GLU A 67 -4.61 16.90 2.46
CA GLU A 67 -4.53 15.60 1.80
C GLU A 67 -5.43 15.55 0.55
N THR A 68 -4.93 14.88 -0.48
CA THR A 68 -5.65 14.60 -1.72
C THR A 68 -6.16 13.17 -1.73
N ASP A 69 -7.05 12.84 -2.67
CA ASP A 69 -7.47 11.45 -2.86
C ASP A 69 -6.30 10.54 -3.24
N VAL A 70 -6.50 9.24 -3.15
CA VAL A 70 -5.52 8.22 -3.53
C VAL A 70 -5.30 8.26 -5.03
N LEU A 71 -4.06 8.43 -5.50
CA LEU A 71 -3.78 8.67 -6.92
C LEU A 71 -4.32 7.58 -7.86
N THR A 72 -4.40 6.33 -7.42
CA THR A 72 -4.97 5.24 -8.21
C THR A 72 -6.47 5.36 -8.43
N SER A 73 -7.24 5.95 -7.50
CA SER A 73 -8.68 6.16 -7.66
C SER A 73 -9.02 7.30 -8.61
N THR A 74 -8.08 8.22 -8.88
CA THR A 74 -8.33 9.37 -9.75
C THR A 74 -8.17 9.06 -11.24
N LEU A 75 -7.78 7.84 -11.61
CA LEU A 75 -7.49 7.47 -13.00
C LEU A 75 -8.71 6.98 -13.79
N GLY A 76 -9.83 6.66 -13.12
CA GLY A 76 -11.10 6.32 -13.77
C GLY A 76 -11.05 5.08 -14.66
N ILE A 77 -10.59 3.95 -14.13
CA ILE A 77 -10.53 2.68 -14.86
C ILE A 77 -11.81 1.88 -14.56
N SER A 78 -12.92 2.28 -15.20
CA SER A 78 -14.29 1.84 -14.89
C SER A 78 -14.44 0.36 -14.51
N LYS A 79 -13.95 -0.58 -15.32
CA LYS A 79 -14.07 -2.03 -15.03
C LYS A 79 -13.36 -2.50 -13.76
N LEU A 80 -12.29 -1.82 -13.37
CA LEU A 80 -11.56 -2.14 -12.14
C LEU A 80 -12.19 -1.41 -10.95
N ASP A 81 -12.58 -0.16 -11.16
CA ASP A 81 -13.19 0.69 -10.13
C ASP A 81 -14.55 0.12 -9.68
N ASP A 82 -15.34 -0.48 -10.59
CA ASP A 82 -16.61 -1.15 -10.29
C ASP A 82 -16.47 -2.33 -9.30
N GLN A 83 -15.25 -2.83 -9.08
CA GLN A 83 -14.98 -3.94 -8.15
C GLN A 83 -14.64 -3.47 -6.73
N LEU A 84 -14.42 -2.17 -6.54
CA LEU A 84 -14.06 -1.57 -5.26
C LEU A 84 -15.30 -1.06 -4.54
N ILE A 85 -15.24 -1.04 -3.21
CA ILE A 85 -16.27 -0.46 -2.34
C ILE A 85 -15.72 0.84 -1.76
N PRO A 86 -16.12 2.01 -2.30
CA PRO A 86 -15.66 3.29 -1.79
C PRO A 86 -15.97 3.46 -0.30
N GLU A 87 -17.11 2.99 0.19
CA GLU A 87 -17.59 3.19 1.57
C GLU A 87 -16.61 2.64 2.61
N ILE A 88 -15.80 1.64 2.27
CA ILE A 88 -14.80 1.04 3.17
C ILE A 88 -13.37 1.49 2.90
N ASN A 89 -13.20 2.52 2.05
CA ASN A 89 -11.89 2.98 1.60
C ASN A 89 -11.09 1.83 0.95
N GLU A 90 -11.73 1.07 0.05
CA GLU A 90 -11.06 0.05 -0.77
C GLU A 90 -10.38 0.70 -1.98
N TYR A 91 -9.09 0.43 -2.16
CA TYR A 91 -8.30 1.01 -3.25
C TYR A 91 -7.42 -0.04 -3.90
N PHE A 92 -7.09 0.18 -5.18
CA PHE A 92 -5.91 -0.46 -5.76
C PHE A 92 -4.65 0.27 -5.32
N LEU A 93 -3.66 -0.44 -4.79
CA LEU A 93 -2.36 0.13 -4.42
C LEU A 93 -1.22 -0.77 -4.89
N PHE A 94 -0.07 -0.18 -5.15
CA PHE A 94 1.13 -0.89 -5.59
C PHE A 94 1.97 -1.40 -4.43
N HIS A 95 2.58 -2.57 -4.61
CA HIS A 95 3.59 -3.13 -3.73
C HIS A 95 4.80 -3.57 -4.57
N GLY A 96 5.92 -2.86 -4.45
CA GLY A 96 7.17 -3.25 -5.09
C GLY A 96 7.74 -4.51 -4.46
N VAL A 97 8.29 -5.41 -5.27
CA VAL A 97 8.72 -6.73 -4.82
C VAL A 97 10.02 -7.13 -5.50
N GLN A 98 10.93 -7.76 -4.75
CA GLN A 98 12.10 -8.41 -5.34
C GLN A 98 11.71 -9.77 -5.93
N GLN A 99 12.33 -10.15 -7.05
CA GLN A 99 11.97 -11.34 -7.84
C GLN A 99 11.83 -12.62 -6.99
N GLU A 100 12.71 -12.82 -6.01
CA GLU A 100 12.72 -14.01 -5.15
C GLU A 100 11.50 -14.15 -4.23
N PHE A 101 10.69 -13.10 -4.04
CA PHE A 101 9.51 -13.14 -3.17
C PHE A 101 8.18 -13.27 -3.93
N ILE A 102 8.20 -13.27 -5.27
CA ILE A 102 6.98 -13.29 -6.08
C ILE A 102 6.17 -14.57 -5.82
N ASP A 103 6.79 -15.75 -5.97
CA ASP A 103 6.12 -17.04 -5.78
C ASP A 103 5.56 -17.19 -4.35
N ALA A 104 6.33 -16.74 -3.36
CA ALA A 104 5.90 -16.75 -1.97
C ALA A 104 4.66 -15.88 -1.77
N ILE A 105 4.65 -14.64 -2.29
CA ILE A 105 3.50 -13.73 -2.17
C ILE A 105 2.29 -14.25 -2.94
N GLN A 106 2.47 -14.83 -4.12
CA GLN A 106 1.35 -15.43 -4.88
C GLN A 106 0.75 -16.63 -4.15
N GLY A 107 1.58 -17.43 -3.46
CA GLY A 107 1.13 -18.60 -2.69
C GLY A 107 0.47 -18.26 -1.37
N GLN A 108 1.09 -17.40 -0.56
CA GLN A 108 0.71 -17.16 0.84
C GLN A 108 0.20 -15.75 1.15
N GLY A 109 0.23 -14.83 0.17
CA GLY A 109 -0.07 -13.41 0.36
C GLY A 109 1.12 -12.63 0.93
N ILE A 110 0.91 -11.34 1.18
CA ILE A 110 1.95 -10.44 1.69
C ILE A 110 2.11 -10.61 3.21
N ASP A 111 3.17 -11.31 3.64
CA ASP A 111 3.53 -11.46 5.05
C ASP A 111 4.56 -10.39 5.48
N PHE A 112 4.07 -9.33 6.09
CA PHE A 112 4.91 -8.21 6.53
C PHE A 112 5.79 -8.52 7.76
N ARG A 113 5.62 -9.66 8.42
CA ARG A 113 6.48 -10.03 9.57
C ARG A 113 7.92 -10.28 9.16
N LEU A 114 8.15 -10.50 7.87
CA LEU A 114 9.46 -10.67 7.26
C LEU A 114 10.13 -9.32 6.90
N ASN A 115 9.40 -8.19 6.99
CA ASN A 115 9.92 -6.88 6.65
C ASN A 115 10.79 -6.29 7.77
N SER A 116 12.00 -5.87 7.42
CA SER A 116 12.95 -5.24 8.35
C SER A 116 12.87 -3.71 8.37
N ARG A 117 12.23 -3.09 7.35
CA ARG A 117 12.15 -1.63 7.18
C ARG A 117 10.72 -1.15 7.46
N ALA A 118 10.56 -0.30 8.48
CA ALA A 118 9.25 0.15 8.98
C ALA A 118 9.34 1.58 9.53
N MET A 119 9.11 2.60 8.69
CA MET A 119 9.12 4.01 9.14
C MET A 119 7.86 4.40 9.92
N PHE A 120 6.73 3.80 9.57
CA PHE A 120 5.39 4.07 10.12
C PHE A 120 4.73 2.84 10.77
N GLY A 121 5.55 1.86 11.16
CA GLY A 121 5.10 0.64 11.84
C GLY A 121 5.41 -0.64 11.09
N LYS A 122 5.42 -1.76 11.81
CA LYS A 122 5.68 -3.10 11.29
C LYS A 122 4.43 -3.65 10.60
N GLY A 123 4.23 -3.23 9.36
CA GLY A 123 3.12 -3.65 8.49
C GLY A 123 3.54 -3.80 7.03
N ALA A 124 2.59 -4.18 6.19
CA ALA A 124 2.77 -4.23 4.74
C ALA A 124 2.67 -2.81 4.17
N TYR A 125 3.67 -2.40 3.40
CA TYR A 125 3.75 -1.06 2.83
C TYR A 125 3.23 -1.04 1.40
N PHE A 126 2.42 -0.02 1.09
CA PHE A 126 1.83 0.19 -0.22
C PHE A 126 2.02 1.64 -0.67
N ALA A 127 2.02 1.81 -2.00
CA ALA A 127 2.13 3.10 -2.64
C ALA A 127 0.96 3.34 -3.60
N GLU A 128 0.50 4.58 -3.67
CA GLU A 128 -0.45 5.04 -4.70
C GLU A 128 0.25 5.35 -6.04
N SER A 129 1.59 5.33 -6.06
CA SER A 129 2.40 5.61 -7.25
C SER A 129 3.26 4.41 -7.64
N SER A 130 3.19 4.04 -8.92
CA SER A 130 4.09 3.05 -9.52
C SER A 130 5.57 3.47 -9.42
N THR A 131 5.86 4.77 -9.46
CA THR A 131 7.22 5.33 -9.26
C THR A 131 7.80 4.95 -7.90
N LYS A 132 7.00 5.03 -6.83
CA LYS A 132 7.45 4.65 -5.48
C LYS A 132 7.56 3.14 -5.34
N ALA A 133 6.62 2.39 -5.92
CA ALA A 133 6.69 0.94 -5.88
C ALA A 133 7.94 0.41 -6.60
N ASP A 134 8.33 1.01 -7.73
CA ASP A 134 9.55 0.63 -8.46
C ASP A 134 10.81 0.74 -7.60
N GLN A 135 10.89 1.69 -6.65
CA GLN A 135 12.04 1.84 -5.76
C GLN A 135 12.31 0.59 -4.91
N TYR A 136 11.33 -0.31 -4.79
CA TYR A 136 11.37 -1.57 -4.03
C TYR A 136 11.32 -2.82 -4.92
N ALA A 137 11.34 -2.69 -6.24
CA ALA A 137 11.32 -3.83 -7.16
C ALA A 137 12.64 -4.64 -7.19
N ASP A 138 13.67 -4.15 -6.49
CA ASP A 138 14.95 -4.80 -6.27
C ASP A 138 15.55 -4.35 -4.94
N HIS A 139 16.69 -4.91 -4.55
CA HIS A 139 17.39 -4.51 -3.34
C HIS A 139 18.04 -3.15 -3.55
N ARG A 140 17.72 -2.19 -2.68
CA ARG A 140 18.26 -0.82 -2.78
C ARG A 140 19.77 -0.76 -2.91
N ASP A 141 20.46 -1.63 -2.14
CA ASP A 141 21.92 -1.65 -2.05
C ASP A 141 22.55 -2.59 -3.10
N ASN A 142 21.73 -3.24 -3.96
CA ASN A 142 22.15 -4.13 -5.04
C ASN A 142 21.14 -4.07 -6.20
N ARG A 143 21.17 -2.97 -6.97
CA ARG A 143 20.25 -2.76 -8.09
C ARG A 143 20.50 -3.76 -9.21
N THR A 144 19.44 -4.36 -9.71
CA THR A 144 19.53 -5.41 -10.73
C THR A 144 19.19 -4.86 -12.11
N GLN A 145 19.84 -5.41 -13.13
CA GLN A 145 19.42 -5.25 -14.52
C GLN A 145 18.43 -6.36 -14.88
N GLY A 146 17.48 -6.08 -15.76
CA GLY A 146 16.51 -7.09 -16.24
C GLY A 146 15.05 -6.75 -15.91
N PRO A 147 14.15 -7.74 -15.98
CA PRO A 147 12.74 -7.54 -15.69
C PRO A 147 12.54 -7.28 -14.19
N HIS A 148 11.71 -6.29 -13.90
CA HIS A 148 11.29 -5.93 -12.55
C HIS A 148 9.78 -6.17 -12.45
N SER A 149 9.30 -6.34 -11.22
CA SER A 149 7.89 -6.59 -11.00
C SER A 149 7.35 -5.80 -9.81
N MET A 150 6.05 -5.53 -9.86
CA MET A 150 5.30 -4.98 -8.73
C MET A 150 3.91 -5.60 -8.72
N PHE A 151 3.35 -5.78 -7.52
CA PHE A 151 1.96 -6.18 -7.39
C PHE A 151 1.05 -4.96 -7.43
N LEU A 152 -0.11 -5.12 -8.05
CA LEU A 152 -1.27 -4.25 -7.85
C LEU A 152 -2.27 -5.00 -6.98
N CYS A 153 -2.52 -4.48 -5.78
CA CYS A 153 -3.31 -5.14 -4.75
C CYS A 153 -4.62 -4.41 -4.52
N LYS A 154 -5.72 -5.14 -4.28
CA LYS A 154 -6.90 -4.57 -3.62
C LYS A 154 -6.59 -4.46 -2.13
N VAL A 155 -6.74 -3.26 -1.57
CA VAL A 155 -6.39 -2.94 -0.18
C VAL A 155 -7.55 -2.20 0.48
N ILE A 156 -8.00 -2.70 1.62
CA ILE A 156 -9.03 -2.04 2.44
C ILE A 156 -8.35 -1.17 3.50
N LEU A 157 -8.40 0.15 3.31
CA LEU A 157 -7.81 1.09 4.26
C LEU A 157 -8.69 1.32 5.49
N GLY A 158 -10.01 1.25 5.36
CA GLY A 158 -10.93 1.53 6.47
C GLY A 158 -10.74 2.92 7.07
N HIS A 159 -10.78 3.02 8.40
CA HIS A 159 -10.40 4.22 9.12
C HIS A 159 -8.87 4.36 9.17
N SER A 160 -8.29 5.24 8.35
CA SER A 160 -6.83 5.44 8.34
C SER A 160 -6.37 6.46 9.38
N HIS A 161 -5.31 6.13 10.12
CA HIS A 161 -4.62 7.09 10.97
C HIS A 161 -3.53 7.84 10.18
N ILE A 162 -3.65 9.17 10.06
CA ILE A 162 -2.63 9.99 9.38
C ILE A 162 -1.47 10.27 10.32
N VAL A 163 -0.27 9.85 9.92
CA VAL A 163 0.96 10.02 10.68
C VAL A 163 1.84 11.09 10.04
N LYS A 164 2.05 12.18 10.79
CA LYS A 164 2.88 13.34 10.40
C LYS A 164 4.31 13.29 10.96
N ALA A 165 4.71 12.19 11.59
CA ALA A 165 6.08 11.92 12.00
C ALA A 165 6.29 10.40 12.13
N PRO A 166 7.41 9.83 11.65
CA PRO A 166 7.74 8.41 11.79
C PRO A 166 7.46 7.81 13.17
N ASN A 167 6.87 6.62 13.18
CA ASN A 167 6.64 5.82 14.38
C ASN A 167 6.90 4.35 14.08
N LYS A 168 8.14 3.92 14.28
CA LYS A 168 8.61 2.56 13.97
C LYS A 168 8.11 1.50 14.96
N LEU A 169 7.56 1.92 16.11
CA LEU A 169 7.15 1.04 17.20
C LEU A 169 5.75 0.48 17.02
N LEU A 170 4.96 1.01 16.08
CA LEU A 170 3.62 0.50 15.79
C LEU A 170 3.70 -0.94 15.29
N THR A 171 3.03 -1.86 15.97
CA THR A 171 2.84 -3.26 15.56
C THR A 171 1.40 -3.58 15.18
N ARG A 172 0.51 -2.62 15.38
CA ARG A 172 -0.90 -2.56 14.96
C ARG A 172 -1.27 -1.08 14.76
N PRO A 173 -2.41 -0.77 14.11
CA PRO A 173 -2.86 0.61 14.01
C PRO A 173 -3.07 1.23 15.41
N PRO A 174 -2.97 2.56 15.56
CA PRO A 174 -3.23 3.21 16.83
C PRO A 174 -4.66 3.03 17.34
N CYS A 175 -4.85 3.17 18.65
CA CYS A 175 -6.18 3.18 19.26
C CYS A 175 -6.83 4.56 19.07
N LEU A 176 -8.15 4.58 18.81
CA LEU A 176 -8.94 5.81 18.67
C LEU A 176 -8.93 6.66 19.95
N HIS A 177 -8.65 6.05 21.11
CA HIS A 177 -8.63 6.71 22.42
C HIS A 177 -7.23 7.23 22.81
N GLN A 178 -6.29 7.31 21.87
CA GLN A 178 -4.94 7.88 22.06
C GLN A 178 -4.14 7.24 23.22
N CYS A 179 -4.35 5.95 23.45
CA CYS A 179 -3.65 5.23 24.51
C CYS A 179 -2.13 5.19 24.25
N THR A 180 -1.34 5.45 25.30
CA THR A 180 0.11 5.25 25.28
C THR A 180 0.45 3.90 25.93
N GLY A 181 1.10 3.00 25.18
CA GLY A 181 1.50 1.68 25.68
C GLY A 181 0.44 0.58 25.50
N THR A 182 0.29 -0.28 26.51
CA THR A 182 -0.64 -1.43 26.46
C THR A 182 -2.08 -0.95 26.44
N CYS A 183 -2.84 -1.37 25.42
CA CYS A 183 -4.23 -0.97 25.24
C CYS A 183 -5.13 -2.22 25.21
N SER A 184 -6.17 -2.20 26.05
CA SER A 184 -7.15 -3.28 26.26
C SER A 184 -8.49 -3.04 25.56
N HIS A 185 -8.62 -1.97 24.78
CA HIS A 185 -9.82 -1.69 23.99
C HIS A 185 -10.08 -2.78 22.94
N GLY A 186 -11.33 -2.91 22.52
CA GLY A 186 -11.75 -3.85 21.49
C GLY A 186 -11.17 -3.49 20.12
N THR A 187 -11.11 -4.47 19.21
CA THR A 187 -10.53 -4.27 17.86
C THR A 187 -11.24 -3.17 17.06
N SER A 188 -12.54 -2.93 17.31
CA SER A 188 -13.31 -1.85 16.69
C SER A 188 -12.92 -0.44 17.15
N GLU A 189 -12.14 -0.33 18.23
CA GLU A 189 -11.68 0.93 18.82
C GLU A 189 -10.25 1.30 18.37
N PHE A 190 -9.78 0.68 17.30
CA PHE A 190 -8.52 0.99 16.63
C PHE A 190 -8.79 1.53 15.23
N PHE A 191 -7.83 2.29 14.72
CA PHE A 191 -7.75 2.53 13.28
C PHE A 191 -7.53 1.21 12.54
N ASP A 192 -7.71 1.22 11.24
CA ASP A 192 -7.61 0.03 10.38
C ASP A 192 -6.31 0.00 9.56
N SER A 193 -5.72 1.18 9.36
CA SER A 193 -4.48 1.38 8.62
C SER A 193 -3.76 2.64 9.09
N VAL A 194 -2.53 2.82 8.63
CA VAL A 194 -1.75 4.04 8.84
C VAL A 194 -1.37 4.64 7.49
N MET A 195 -1.46 5.97 7.37
CA MET A 195 -0.93 6.71 6.23
C MET A 195 0.18 7.64 6.68
N GLY A 196 1.41 7.35 6.26
CA GLY A 196 2.55 8.21 6.47
C GLY A 196 2.59 9.32 5.42
N THR A 197 2.68 10.58 5.87
CA THR A 197 2.65 11.75 4.98
C THR A 197 3.86 12.67 5.15
N HIS A 198 4.59 12.57 6.25
CA HIS A 198 5.71 13.47 6.57
C HIS A 198 6.91 12.73 7.16
N ARG A 199 8.09 13.36 7.07
CA ARG A 199 9.34 12.95 7.70
C ARG A 199 9.44 13.50 9.13
N ASP A 200 10.44 13.05 9.89
CA ASP A 200 10.72 13.51 11.27
C ASP A 200 10.92 15.04 11.36
N ASN A 201 11.40 15.68 10.30
CA ASN A 201 11.64 17.12 10.24
C ASN A 201 10.41 17.95 9.82
N GLY A 202 9.22 17.34 9.74
CA GLY A 202 7.97 18.00 9.36
C GLY A 202 7.81 18.25 7.85
N GLN A 203 8.75 17.84 7.00
CA GLN A 203 8.60 17.93 5.55
C GLN A 203 7.70 16.81 5.02
N ARG A 204 6.85 17.13 4.03
CA ARG A 204 6.03 16.12 3.33
C ARG A 204 6.93 15.08 2.65
N LEU A 205 6.48 13.83 2.64
CA LEU A 205 7.12 12.79 1.85
C LEU A 205 6.95 13.08 0.36
N LEU A 206 7.91 12.60 -0.43
CA LEU A 206 7.79 12.61 -1.89
C LEU A 206 6.63 11.73 -2.37
N PHE A 207 6.36 10.65 -1.63
CA PHE A 207 5.29 9.70 -1.86
C PHE A 207 4.66 9.35 -0.51
N ARG A 208 3.32 9.41 -0.41
CA ARG A 208 2.62 8.90 0.78
C ARG A 208 2.77 7.39 0.84
N GLU A 209 2.83 6.86 2.05
CA GLU A 209 2.99 5.43 2.29
C GLU A 209 1.81 4.92 3.12
N PHE A 210 1.21 3.82 2.69
CA PHE A 210 0.05 3.22 3.34
C PHE A 210 0.50 1.92 4.00
N VAL A 211 0.24 1.77 5.30
CA VAL A 211 0.69 0.63 6.10
C VAL A 211 -0.51 -0.15 6.59
N ILE A 212 -0.52 -1.44 6.25
CA ILE A 212 -1.57 -2.40 6.58
C ILE A 212 -1.04 -3.44 7.54
N PHE A 213 -1.80 -3.71 8.60
CA PHE A 213 -1.39 -4.62 9.68
C PHE A 213 -2.19 -5.94 9.67
N GLY A 214 -3.26 -6.04 8.87
CA GLY A 214 -4.01 -7.27 8.65
C GLY A 214 -3.75 -7.83 7.26
N GLN A 215 -3.19 -9.05 7.17
CA GLN A 215 -2.93 -9.70 5.88
C GLN A 215 -4.21 -9.93 5.07
N ASN A 216 -5.33 -10.16 5.74
CA ASN A 216 -6.64 -10.35 5.13
C ASN A 216 -7.30 -9.04 4.63
N GLN A 217 -6.71 -7.86 4.88
CA GLN A 217 -7.13 -6.60 4.24
C GLN A 217 -6.52 -6.41 2.85
N ILE A 218 -5.71 -7.36 2.38
CA ILE A 218 -4.89 -7.26 1.17
C ILE A 218 -5.23 -8.45 0.26
N TYR A 219 -5.44 -8.17 -1.02
CA TYR A 219 -5.47 -9.18 -2.06
C TYR A 219 -4.54 -8.79 -3.22
N PRO A 220 -3.42 -9.52 -3.44
CA PRO A 220 -2.60 -9.35 -4.64
C PRO A 220 -3.41 -9.74 -5.88
N ALA A 221 -3.90 -8.75 -6.64
CA ALA A 221 -4.82 -8.98 -7.74
C ALA A 221 -4.08 -9.18 -9.07
N PHE A 222 -2.99 -8.44 -9.27
CA PHE A 222 -2.18 -8.53 -10.48
C PHE A 222 -0.69 -8.50 -10.16
N LEU A 223 0.08 -9.26 -10.92
CA LEU A 223 1.53 -9.11 -11.04
C LEU A 223 1.82 -8.33 -12.33
N ILE A 224 2.54 -7.22 -12.20
CA ILE A 224 2.94 -6.39 -13.34
C ILE A 224 4.44 -6.55 -13.51
N SER A 225 4.86 -7.00 -14.68
CA SER A 225 6.29 -7.09 -15.05
C SER A 225 6.64 -6.01 -16.06
N TYR A 226 7.82 -5.42 -15.91
CA TYR A 226 8.26 -4.27 -16.69
C TYR A 226 9.79 -4.19 -16.80
N LYS A 227 10.26 -3.33 -17.70
CA LYS A 227 11.68 -2.98 -17.87
C LYS A 227 11.89 -1.50 -17.57
N ARG A 228 12.93 -1.18 -16.79
CA ARG A 228 13.40 0.20 -16.59
C ARG A 228 14.12 0.71 -17.86
N LYS A 229 13.91 1.98 -18.21
CA LYS A 229 14.39 2.65 -19.43
C LYS A 229 15.03 3.99 -19.13
#